data_AF-A0A2J7R961-F1
#
_entry.id   AF-A0A2J7R961-F1
#
_cell.length_a   1.000
_cell.length_b   1.000
_cell.length_c   1.000
_cell.angle_alpha   90.00
_cell.angle_beta   90.00
_cell.angle_gamma   90.00
#
_symmetry.space_group_name_H-M   'P 1'
#
loop_
_entity.id
_entity.type
_entity.pdbx_description
1 polymer ?
#
loop_
_entity_poly.entity_id
_entity_poly.type
_entity_poly.pdbx_seq_one_letter_code
_entity_poly.pdbx_strand_id
1 'polypeptide(L)'
;MVLILWYLLWSTTVTKHLLAQTGETGQLPPPGYCAPYNGKICKHYLNGTGQVWFNISHDNAGGWLNEQITTRLWAEMVAGLKEPCRSAAEKLLCTYAFPQCQLRNGHAVGLPLCAEDCVAVRQLFCYNDWALIEDNKQRGIFFKSRGHFQLPDCESLPSFRGTSPPACSHAKLTEMKMEEVTYDCVKGRGRFYQGTMNRTKQGLPCQHWDSQVPHSHYRPPDVFPEVQNAENYCRNAGGEEPSPWCYTMDPTVRWQRCDIPVCENVTDSDDENIGVKDLAMETFFTPKFILILSAVGLTGLVMILLLFLLCHRLYKHRRGYNPTATREEVNIDLDKLPNNMAYHRTGAQLNPKLEKLEFPRNDIIYIRDLGQGAFGRVFQVS
;
A
#
# COMPACT_ATOMS: atom_id res chain seq x y z
N MET A 1 72.89 4.89 -13.10
CA MET A 1 71.92 4.14 -12.26
C MET A 1 70.57 4.84 -12.08
N VAL A 2 70.46 6.18 -12.10
CA VAL A 2 69.17 6.88 -11.89
C VAL A 2 68.24 6.86 -13.12
N LEU A 3 68.80 6.81 -14.34
CA LEU A 3 68.01 6.80 -15.59
C LEU A 3 67.33 5.44 -15.91
N ILE A 4 67.86 4.34 -15.38
CA ILE A 4 67.28 2.98 -15.58
C ILE A 4 66.07 2.77 -14.66
N LEU A 5 66.09 3.37 -13.46
CA LEU A 5 64.95 3.35 -12.52
C LEU A 5 63.75 4.13 -13.05
N TRP A 6 63.97 5.24 -13.77
CA TRP A 6 62.88 5.99 -14.41
C TRP A 6 62.24 5.25 -15.59
N TYR A 7 63.03 4.53 -16.40
CA TYR A 7 62.50 3.74 -17.52
C TYR A 7 61.69 2.51 -17.05
N LEU A 8 62.12 1.87 -15.96
CA LEU A 8 61.38 0.75 -15.35
C LEU A 8 60.11 1.21 -14.64
N LEU A 9 60.13 2.37 -13.96
CA LEU A 9 58.93 2.96 -13.36
C LEU A 9 57.93 3.40 -14.43
N TRP A 10 58.37 4.08 -15.49
CA TRP A 10 57.47 4.53 -16.58
C TRP A 10 56.91 3.37 -17.40
N SER A 11 57.69 2.30 -17.62
CA SER A 11 57.20 1.07 -18.27
C SER A 11 56.13 0.38 -17.43
N THR A 12 56.29 0.28 -16.10
CA THR A 12 55.24 -0.31 -15.23
C THR A 12 53.97 0.55 -15.11
N THR A 13 54.04 1.86 -15.32
CA THR A 13 52.85 2.74 -15.29
C THR A 13 52.09 2.72 -16.61
N VAL A 14 52.78 2.58 -17.75
CA VAL A 14 52.13 2.50 -19.08
C VAL A 14 51.52 1.12 -19.32
N THR A 15 52.10 0.02 -18.82
CA THR A 15 51.44 -1.30 -18.87
C THR A 15 50.27 -1.42 -17.88
N LYS A 16 50.25 -0.63 -16.79
CA LYS A 16 49.09 -0.54 -15.88
C LYS A 16 47.97 0.35 -16.40
N HIS A 17 48.23 1.25 -17.35
CA HIS A 17 47.18 2.04 -18.02
C HIS A 17 46.61 1.39 -19.29
N LEU A 18 47.28 0.41 -19.87
CA LEU A 18 46.75 -0.38 -20.99
C LEU A 18 46.02 -1.67 -20.59
N LEU A 19 46.01 -2.04 -19.30
CA LEU A 19 45.23 -3.16 -18.75
C LEU A 19 43.99 -2.73 -17.95
N ALA A 20 43.66 -1.43 -17.96
CA ALA A 20 42.46 -0.89 -17.32
C ALA A 20 41.25 -0.74 -18.27
N GLN A 21 41.34 -1.23 -19.52
CA GLN A 21 40.24 -1.22 -20.50
C GLN A 21 39.64 -2.59 -20.82
N THR A 22 40.04 -3.63 -20.10
CA THR A 22 39.35 -4.94 -20.13
C THR A 22 39.14 -5.43 -18.70
N GLY A 23 38.41 -4.63 -17.93
CA GLY A 23 37.91 -5.00 -16.60
C GLY A 23 36.50 -5.56 -16.69
N GLU A 24 36.26 -6.58 -17.52
CA GLU A 24 35.21 -7.55 -17.22
C GLU A 24 35.69 -8.32 -15.99
N THR A 25 35.38 -7.81 -14.80
CA THR A 25 35.26 -8.68 -13.64
C THR A 25 34.16 -9.68 -14.00
N GLY A 26 34.55 -10.88 -14.39
CA GLY A 26 33.68 -12.00 -14.77
C GLY A 26 32.85 -12.55 -13.62
N GLN A 27 32.16 -11.68 -12.90
CA GLN A 27 31.13 -12.04 -11.96
C GLN A 27 29.81 -11.93 -12.72
N LEU A 28 29.26 -13.08 -13.11
CA LEU A 28 27.94 -13.12 -13.75
C LEU A 28 26.97 -12.30 -12.88
N PRO A 29 26.19 -11.37 -13.45
CA PRO A 29 25.18 -10.65 -12.70
C PRO A 29 24.27 -11.67 -12.00
N PRO A 30 23.79 -11.38 -10.78
CA PRO A 30 22.92 -12.29 -10.05
C PRO A 30 21.76 -12.70 -10.96
N PRO A 31 21.37 -13.99 -10.98
CA PRO A 31 20.32 -14.46 -11.86
C PRO A 31 19.06 -13.64 -11.59
N GLY A 32 18.49 -13.08 -12.63
CA GLY A 32 17.36 -12.16 -12.55
C GLY A 32 16.52 -12.21 -13.81
N TYR A 33 15.37 -11.57 -13.78
CA TYR A 33 14.50 -11.44 -14.96
C TYR A 33 13.82 -10.08 -15.01
N CYS A 34 13.46 -9.67 -16.22
CA CYS A 34 12.67 -8.46 -16.48
C CYS A 34 11.19 -8.81 -16.52
N ALA A 35 10.36 -8.09 -15.76
CA ALA A 35 8.91 -8.21 -15.83
C ALA A 35 8.23 -6.88 -15.45
N PRO A 36 6.98 -6.66 -15.86
CA PRO A 36 6.21 -5.52 -15.36
C PRO A 36 6.02 -5.62 -13.84
N TYR A 37 6.01 -4.47 -13.17
CA TYR A 37 5.71 -4.41 -11.74
C TYR A 37 4.22 -4.69 -11.49
N ASN A 38 3.93 -5.72 -10.68
CA ASN A 38 2.57 -6.16 -10.34
C ASN A 38 2.22 -5.98 -8.86
N GLY A 39 3.10 -5.37 -8.07
CA GLY A 39 2.87 -5.11 -6.66
C GLY A 39 1.86 -3.97 -6.43
N LYS A 40 1.59 -3.68 -5.15
CA LYS A 40 0.63 -2.65 -4.74
C LYS A 40 1.33 -1.36 -4.35
N ILE A 41 2.42 -1.47 -3.61
CA ILE A 41 2.99 -0.33 -2.89
C ILE A 41 3.59 0.71 -3.85
N CYS A 42 4.25 0.27 -4.91
CA CYS A 42 4.91 1.12 -5.89
C CYS A 42 4.13 1.33 -7.19
N LYS A 43 2.85 0.93 -7.22
CA LYS A 43 2.05 0.89 -8.45
C LYS A 43 1.92 2.26 -9.11
N HIS A 44 1.71 3.31 -8.32
CA HIS A 44 1.58 4.68 -8.83
C HIS A 44 2.91 5.27 -9.33
N TYR A 45 4.02 4.89 -8.71
CA TYR A 45 5.34 5.45 -9.00
C TYR A 45 6.05 4.78 -10.18
N LEU A 46 5.79 3.49 -10.39
CA LEU A 46 6.41 2.70 -11.45
C LEU A 46 5.52 2.58 -12.69
N ASN A 47 4.33 3.18 -12.69
CA ASN A 47 3.48 3.17 -13.88
C ASN A 47 4.20 3.86 -15.05
N GLY A 48 4.28 3.20 -16.20
CA GLY A 48 4.97 3.71 -17.38
C GLY A 48 6.50 3.63 -17.37
N THR A 49 7.13 3.08 -16.31
CA THR A 49 8.59 2.85 -16.28
C THR A 49 9.06 1.65 -17.11
N GLY A 50 8.13 0.84 -17.62
CA GLY A 50 8.42 -0.34 -18.43
C GLY A 50 8.61 -1.61 -17.59
N GLN A 51 9.65 -2.39 -17.88
CA GLN A 51 9.98 -3.60 -17.12
C GLN A 51 10.96 -3.28 -15.99
N VAL A 52 10.71 -3.87 -14.81
CA VAL A 52 11.61 -3.81 -13.65
C VAL A 52 12.32 -5.14 -13.46
N TRP A 53 13.49 -5.09 -12.82
CA TRP A 53 14.33 -6.26 -12.61
C TRP A 53 13.99 -6.94 -11.28
N PHE A 54 13.87 -8.26 -11.32
CA PHE A 54 13.64 -9.10 -10.16
C PHE A 54 14.79 -10.09 -9.97
N ASN A 55 15.28 -10.20 -8.75
CA ASN A 55 16.29 -11.18 -8.38
C ASN A 55 15.68 -12.58 -8.26
N ILE A 56 16.29 -13.59 -8.89
CA ILE A 56 15.92 -15.00 -8.77
C ILE A 56 16.76 -15.61 -7.64
N SER A 57 16.39 -15.27 -6.41
CA SER A 57 16.85 -16.01 -5.22
C SER A 57 15.66 -16.70 -4.57
N HIS A 58 15.89 -17.85 -3.92
CA HIS A 58 14.82 -18.60 -3.25
C HIS A 58 14.01 -17.72 -2.28
N ASP A 59 14.67 -16.79 -1.61
CA ASP A 59 14.06 -15.88 -0.62
C ASP A 59 13.46 -14.60 -1.23
N ASN A 60 13.59 -14.37 -2.55
CA ASN A 60 13.08 -13.17 -3.23
C ASN A 60 12.38 -13.49 -4.55
N ALA A 61 11.82 -14.70 -4.67
CA ALA A 61 11.10 -15.13 -5.86
C ALA A 61 9.99 -14.11 -6.20
N GLY A 62 10.08 -13.53 -7.40
CA GLY A 62 9.10 -12.54 -7.85
C GLY A 62 9.16 -11.18 -7.18
N GLY A 63 10.26 -10.82 -6.52
CA GLY A 63 10.40 -9.53 -5.84
C GLY A 63 9.54 -9.39 -4.59
N TRP A 64 8.98 -10.47 -4.07
CA TRP A 64 8.11 -10.42 -2.89
C TRP A 64 8.82 -9.87 -1.66
N LEU A 65 10.10 -10.23 -1.46
CA LEU A 65 10.89 -9.69 -0.34
C LEU A 65 11.12 -8.19 -0.51
N ASN A 66 11.38 -7.72 -1.74
CA ASN A 66 11.49 -6.29 -2.03
C ASN A 66 10.16 -5.57 -1.75
N GLU A 67 9.02 -6.15 -2.14
CA GLU A 67 7.69 -5.58 -1.85
C GLU A 67 7.46 -5.49 -0.34
N GLN A 68 7.80 -6.54 0.42
CA GLN A 68 7.66 -6.57 1.88
C GLN A 68 8.57 -5.55 2.58
N ILE A 69 9.86 -5.49 2.21
CA ILE A 69 10.82 -4.53 2.76
C ILE A 69 10.36 -3.10 2.45
N THR A 70 10.00 -2.84 1.19
CA THR A 70 9.51 -1.53 0.75
C THR A 70 8.28 -1.10 1.53
N THR A 71 7.28 -1.99 1.67
CA THR A 71 6.05 -1.71 2.44
C THR A 71 6.36 -1.35 3.90
N ARG A 72 7.28 -2.09 4.54
CA ARG A 72 7.62 -1.86 5.95
C ARG A 72 8.48 -0.61 6.15
N LEU A 73 9.47 -0.38 5.28
CA LEU A 73 10.25 0.86 5.26
C LEU A 73 9.37 2.08 5.04
N TRP A 74 8.36 1.96 4.17
CA TRP A 74 7.40 3.02 3.95
C TRP A 74 6.66 3.39 5.24
N ALA A 75 6.19 2.39 5.98
CA ALA A 75 5.50 2.60 7.25
C ALA A 75 6.42 3.12 8.37
N GLU A 76 7.66 2.64 8.45
CA GLU A 76 8.61 2.99 9.52
C GLU A 76 9.28 4.36 9.29
N MET A 77 9.67 4.66 8.04
CA MET A 77 10.49 5.81 7.69
C MET A 77 9.72 6.89 6.94
N VAL A 78 8.90 6.51 5.95
CA VAL A 78 8.36 7.46 4.97
C VAL A 78 7.04 8.10 5.42
N ALA A 79 6.20 7.35 6.14
CA ALA A 79 4.90 7.80 6.59
C ALA A 79 4.95 9.04 7.50
N GLY A 80 6.06 9.25 8.22
CA GLY A 80 6.28 10.43 9.08
C GLY A 80 6.80 11.67 8.36
N LEU A 81 7.20 11.56 7.09
CA LEU A 81 7.78 12.66 6.32
C LEU A 81 6.68 13.65 5.87
N LYS A 82 7.05 14.93 5.75
CA LYS A 82 6.16 15.98 5.24
C LYS A 82 6.35 16.17 3.73
N GLU A 83 5.36 16.71 3.04
CA GLU A 83 5.54 17.09 1.63
C GLU A 83 6.45 18.32 1.49
N PRO A 84 7.36 18.36 0.50
CA PRO A 84 7.49 17.42 -0.64
C PRO A 84 8.41 16.21 -0.39
N CYS A 85 9.06 16.11 0.77
CA CYS A 85 9.97 15.01 1.11
C CYS A 85 9.31 13.65 0.97
N ARG A 86 8.11 13.48 1.52
CA ARG A 86 7.39 12.21 1.53
C ARG A 86 7.23 11.65 0.11
N SER A 87 6.57 12.37 -0.80
CA SER A 87 6.37 11.89 -2.17
C SER A 87 7.68 11.60 -2.91
N ALA A 88 8.72 12.41 -2.68
CA ALA A 88 10.03 12.21 -3.29
C ALA A 88 10.73 10.93 -2.77
N ALA A 89 10.69 10.71 -1.45
CA ALA A 89 11.24 9.53 -0.80
C ALA A 89 10.50 8.25 -1.23
N GLU A 90 9.17 8.29 -1.36
CA GLU A 90 8.36 7.18 -1.87
C GLU A 90 8.79 6.77 -3.28
N LYS A 91 8.88 7.75 -4.19
CA LYS A 91 9.26 7.51 -5.58
C LYS A 91 10.70 6.98 -5.70
N LEU A 92 11.65 7.55 -4.94
CA LEU A 92 13.03 7.08 -4.94
C LEU A 92 13.13 5.66 -4.37
N LEU A 93 12.46 5.37 -3.26
CA LEU A 93 12.45 4.04 -2.64
C LEU A 93 11.88 3.00 -3.60
N CYS A 94 10.79 3.32 -4.31
CA CYS A 94 10.22 2.43 -5.31
C CYS A 94 11.17 2.16 -6.48
N THR A 95 11.83 3.21 -6.98
CA THR A 95 12.81 3.09 -8.08
C THR A 95 14.05 2.30 -7.64
N TYR A 96 14.45 2.42 -6.37
CA TYR A 96 15.54 1.65 -5.78
C TYR A 96 15.18 0.18 -5.58
N ALA A 97 13.97 -0.08 -5.06
CA ALA A 97 13.48 -1.42 -4.75
C ALA A 97 13.19 -2.24 -6.01
N PHE A 98 12.74 -1.58 -7.07
CA PHE A 98 12.36 -2.18 -8.35
C PHE A 98 13.06 -1.44 -9.49
N PRO A 99 14.37 -1.66 -9.66
CA PRO A 99 15.15 -0.95 -10.66
C PRO A 99 14.69 -1.27 -12.07
N GLN A 100 14.84 -0.32 -12.97
CA GLN A 100 14.57 -0.51 -14.40
C GLN A 100 15.43 -1.66 -14.94
N CYS A 101 14.79 -2.53 -15.72
CA CYS A 101 15.45 -3.71 -16.27
C CYS A 101 15.99 -3.46 -17.67
N GLN A 102 17.18 -4.00 -17.94
CA GLN A 102 17.78 -4.03 -19.26
C GLN A 102 18.28 -5.44 -19.58
N LEU A 103 18.01 -5.91 -20.80
CA LEU A 103 18.63 -7.12 -21.33
C LEU A 103 20.00 -6.76 -21.95
N ARG A 104 21.08 -7.22 -21.34
CA ARG A 104 22.46 -7.09 -21.85
C ARG A 104 23.00 -8.47 -22.18
N ASN A 105 23.34 -8.71 -23.45
CA ASN A 105 23.86 -9.98 -23.94
C ASN A 105 23.01 -11.20 -23.52
N GLY A 106 21.68 -11.04 -23.53
CA GLY A 106 20.73 -12.08 -23.14
C GLY A 106 20.49 -12.22 -21.63
N HIS A 107 21.18 -11.45 -20.79
CA HIS A 107 21.01 -11.47 -19.33
C HIS A 107 20.21 -10.25 -18.85
N ALA A 108 19.29 -10.45 -17.91
CA ALA A 108 18.54 -9.37 -17.29
C ALA A 108 19.36 -8.67 -16.21
N VAL A 109 19.50 -7.35 -16.31
CA VAL A 109 20.28 -6.51 -15.40
C VAL A 109 19.39 -5.40 -14.87
N GLY A 110 19.35 -5.24 -13.54
CA GLY A 110 18.73 -4.10 -12.88
C GLY A 110 19.68 -2.91 -12.87
N LEU A 111 19.22 -1.75 -13.34
CA LEU A 111 20.03 -0.54 -13.38
C LEU A 111 20.05 0.15 -12.01
N PRO A 112 21.20 0.65 -11.53
CA PRO A 112 21.26 1.42 -10.29
C PRO A 112 20.47 2.73 -10.41
N LEU A 113 20.15 3.37 -9.29
CA LEU A 113 19.54 4.71 -9.29
C LEU A 113 20.40 5.72 -10.05
N CYS A 114 19.76 6.70 -10.68
CA CYS A 114 20.47 7.88 -11.19
C CYS A 114 20.91 8.79 -10.04
N ALA A 115 22.11 9.36 -10.16
CA ALA A 115 22.71 10.22 -9.14
C ALA A 115 21.84 11.44 -8.82
N GLU A 116 21.28 12.07 -9.85
CA GLU A 116 20.49 13.30 -9.74
C GLU A 116 19.25 13.10 -8.86
N ASP A 117 18.53 11.98 -9.02
CA ASP A 117 17.36 11.66 -8.20
C ASP A 117 17.74 11.40 -6.73
N CYS A 118 18.86 10.69 -6.50
CA CYS A 118 19.38 10.42 -5.16
C CYS A 118 19.80 11.72 -4.46
N VAL A 119 20.58 12.55 -5.15
CA VAL A 119 21.04 13.85 -4.64
C VAL A 119 19.85 14.78 -4.38
N ALA A 120 18.83 14.79 -5.25
CA ALA A 120 17.63 15.58 -5.04
C ALA A 120 16.89 15.20 -3.76
N VAL A 121 16.72 13.90 -3.46
CA VAL A 121 16.11 13.50 -2.20
C VAL A 121 16.99 13.90 -1.01
N ARG A 122 18.30 13.62 -1.08
CA ARG A 122 19.23 13.90 0.01
C ARG A 122 19.39 15.39 0.33
N GLN A 123 19.50 16.26 -0.68
CA GLN A 123 19.93 17.65 -0.52
C GLN A 123 18.82 18.68 -0.73
N LEU A 124 17.70 18.28 -1.33
CA LEU A 124 16.58 19.17 -1.67
C LEU A 124 15.33 18.74 -0.92
N PHE A 125 14.75 17.59 -1.26
CA PHE A 125 13.43 17.24 -0.76
C PHE A 125 13.46 16.87 0.73
N CYS A 126 14.46 16.12 1.18
CA CYS A 126 14.50 15.50 2.49
C CYS A 126 15.75 15.87 3.31
N TYR A 127 16.33 17.05 3.09
CA TYR A 127 17.62 17.45 3.68
C TYR A 127 17.74 17.15 5.19
N ASN A 128 16.78 17.62 6.00
CA ASN A 128 16.84 17.44 7.45
C ASN A 128 16.64 15.97 7.87
N ASP A 129 15.68 15.29 7.25
CA ASP A 129 15.36 13.89 7.56
C ASP A 129 16.49 12.95 7.13
N TRP A 130 17.10 13.20 5.97
CA TRP A 130 18.24 12.43 5.48
C TRP A 130 19.47 12.62 6.37
N ALA A 131 19.77 13.86 6.79
CA ALA A 131 20.88 14.13 7.71
C ALA A 131 20.72 13.36 9.04
N LEU A 132 19.49 13.28 9.56
CA LEU A 132 19.19 12.48 10.75
C LEU A 132 19.40 10.97 10.51
N ILE A 133 19.04 10.46 9.33
CA ILE A 133 19.28 9.06 8.95
C ILE A 133 20.78 8.77 8.87
N GLU A 134 21.57 9.68 8.31
CA GLU A 134 23.02 9.54 8.23
C GLU A 134 23.69 9.58 9.60
N ASP A 135 23.29 10.49 10.50
CA ASP A 135 23.78 10.52 11.90
C ASP A 135 23.49 9.19 12.62
N ASN A 136 22.25 8.71 12.50
CA ASN A 136 21.85 7.43 13.09
C ASN A 136 22.68 6.26 12.52
N LYS A 137 22.92 6.23 11.20
CA LYS A 137 23.77 5.22 10.56
C LYS A 137 25.19 5.22 11.12
N GLN A 138 25.80 6.39 11.34
CA GLN A 138 27.14 6.50 11.95
C GLN A 138 27.17 5.96 13.38
N ARG A 139 26.05 6.07 14.09
CA ARG A 139 25.87 5.54 15.45
C ARG A 139 25.45 4.06 15.48
N GLY A 140 25.37 3.40 14.32
CA GLY A 140 24.94 2.00 14.20
C GLY A 140 23.45 1.78 14.41
N ILE A 141 22.64 2.85 14.34
CA ILE A 141 21.19 2.81 14.47
C ILE A 141 20.60 2.69 13.06
N PHE A 142 19.91 1.57 12.81
CA PHE A 142 19.31 1.27 11.52
C PHE A 142 17.81 1.02 11.65
N PHE A 143 17.06 1.31 10.59
CA PHE A 143 15.67 0.90 10.48
C PHE A 143 15.54 -0.62 10.60
N LYS A 144 14.60 -1.07 11.43
CA LYS A 144 14.37 -2.50 11.67
C LYS A 144 13.90 -3.19 10.39
N SER A 145 13.16 -2.47 9.56
CA SER A 145 12.53 -2.98 8.36
C SER A 145 13.44 -3.00 7.13
N ARG A 146 14.69 -2.50 7.21
CA ARG A 146 15.54 -2.29 6.01
C ARG A 146 15.89 -3.58 5.26
N GLY A 147 15.87 -4.73 5.93
CA GLY A 147 16.30 -6.00 5.34
C GLY A 147 17.67 -5.87 4.68
N HIS A 148 17.75 -6.19 3.38
CA HIS A 148 18.97 -6.10 2.59
C HIS A 148 19.23 -4.71 1.98
N PHE A 149 18.28 -3.78 2.06
CA PHE A 149 18.46 -2.43 1.53
C PHE A 149 19.50 -1.66 2.34
N GLN A 150 20.31 -0.90 1.60
CA GLN A 150 21.31 -0.01 2.15
C GLN A 150 21.03 1.40 1.65
N LEU A 151 21.32 2.39 2.48
CA LEU A 151 21.25 3.79 2.06
C LEU A 151 22.27 4.01 0.93
N PRO A 152 21.84 4.45 -0.27
CA PRO A 152 22.74 4.60 -1.41
C PRO A 152 23.76 5.70 -1.19
N ASP A 153 24.97 5.49 -1.70
CA ASP A 153 25.97 6.55 -1.83
C ASP A 153 25.75 7.29 -3.15
N CYS A 154 25.08 8.45 -3.08
CA CYS A 154 24.65 9.19 -4.26
C CYS A 154 25.82 9.62 -5.17
N GLU A 155 27.02 9.85 -4.64
CA GLU A 155 28.19 10.28 -5.43
C GLU A 155 28.77 9.15 -6.30
N SER A 156 28.52 7.90 -5.91
CA SER A 156 28.97 6.71 -6.64
C SER A 156 28.04 6.31 -7.79
N LEU A 157 26.86 6.92 -7.88
CA LEU A 157 25.83 6.56 -8.83
C LEU A 157 26.10 7.17 -10.22
N PRO A 158 25.70 6.50 -11.31
CA PRO A 158 25.75 7.07 -12.65
C PRO A 158 24.75 8.22 -12.85
N SER A 159 25.13 9.18 -13.71
CA SER A 159 24.31 10.32 -14.12
C SER A 159 23.34 9.95 -15.25
N PHE A 160 22.13 10.53 -15.23
CA PHE A 160 21.16 10.43 -16.33
C PHE A 160 21.55 11.33 -17.50
N ARG A 161 22.36 10.82 -18.43
CA ARG A 161 22.79 11.55 -19.64
C ARG A 161 21.82 11.45 -20.83
N GLY A 162 20.56 11.03 -20.61
CA GLY A 162 19.59 10.81 -21.68
C GLY A 162 20.04 9.79 -22.74
N THR A 163 20.97 8.88 -22.40
CA THR A 163 21.49 7.90 -23.35
C THR A 163 20.47 6.81 -23.64
N SER A 164 20.48 6.30 -24.87
CA SER A 164 19.76 5.08 -25.25
C SER A 164 20.77 4.00 -25.62
N PRO A 165 20.90 2.92 -24.83
CA PRO A 165 20.12 2.59 -23.64
C PRO A 165 20.51 3.39 -22.38
N PRO A 166 19.60 3.52 -21.39
CA PRO A 166 19.91 4.24 -20.15
C PRO A 166 20.93 3.48 -19.31
N ALA A 167 21.78 4.23 -18.60
CA ALA A 167 22.76 3.68 -17.68
C ALA A 167 22.21 3.44 -16.26
N CYS A 168 21.09 4.07 -15.92
CA CYS A 168 20.53 4.14 -14.58
C CYS A 168 19.00 4.19 -14.60
N SER A 169 18.39 3.82 -13.48
CA SER A 169 16.96 3.92 -13.21
C SER A 169 16.61 5.36 -12.83
N HIS A 170 15.99 6.09 -13.75
CA HIS A 170 15.62 7.49 -13.55
C HIS A 170 14.24 7.61 -12.91
N ALA A 171 14.19 8.12 -11.69
CA ALA A 171 12.96 8.36 -10.95
C ALA A 171 12.22 9.62 -11.44
N LYS A 172 12.83 10.45 -12.28
CA LYS A 172 12.21 11.68 -12.80
C LYS A 172 11.75 12.61 -11.68
N LEU A 173 12.57 12.75 -10.64
CA LEU A 173 12.26 13.64 -9.51
C LEU A 173 12.59 15.09 -9.84
N THR A 174 13.61 15.31 -10.67
CA THR A 174 14.13 16.62 -11.03
C THR A 174 13.56 17.16 -12.34
N GLU A 175 12.90 16.33 -13.16
CA GLU A 175 12.37 16.75 -14.48
C GLU A 175 11.38 17.94 -14.39
N MET A 176 11.55 18.89 -15.30
CA MET A 176 10.62 19.99 -15.52
C MET A 176 9.36 19.48 -16.22
N LYS A 177 8.18 19.67 -15.61
CA LYS A 177 6.90 19.37 -16.24
C LYS A 177 6.39 20.56 -17.02
N MET A 178 6.58 20.54 -18.34
CA MET A 178 6.27 21.66 -19.23
C MET A 178 4.81 22.12 -19.15
N GLU A 179 3.88 21.19 -18.92
CA GLU A 179 2.45 21.45 -18.75
C GLU A 179 2.10 22.21 -17.46
N GLU A 180 2.96 22.16 -16.44
CA GLU A 180 2.78 22.86 -15.17
C GLU A 180 3.58 24.19 -15.10
N VAL A 181 4.40 24.49 -16.12
CA VAL A 181 5.21 25.72 -16.16
C VAL A 181 4.31 26.96 -16.27
N THR A 182 4.64 27.99 -15.49
CA THR A 182 3.93 29.27 -15.50
C THR A 182 4.90 30.45 -15.47
N TYR A 183 4.51 31.58 -16.07
CA TYR A 183 5.36 32.77 -16.17
C TYR A 183 4.82 33.96 -15.38
N ASP A 184 3.49 34.16 -15.40
CA ASP A 184 2.88 35.36 -14.80
C ASP A 184 2.30 35.10 -13.40
N CYS A 185 2.08 33.84 -13.04
CA CYS A 185 1.39 33.43 -11.82
C CYS A 185 1.94 32.11 -11.28
N VAL A 186 1.60 31.74 -10.05
CA VAL A 186 2.04 30.48 -9.41
C VAL A 186 0.91 29.44 -9.38
N LYS A 187 1.21 28.19 -9.77
CA LYS A 187 0.38 27.01 -9.52
C LYS A 187 0.92 26.22 -8.33
N GLY A 188 0.03 25.81 -7.41
CA GLY A 188 0.42 25.06 -6.21
C GLY A 188 1.48 25.81 -5.40
N ARG A 189 2.64 25.18 -5.18
CA ARG A 189 3.79 25.79 -4.48
C ARG A 189 4.68 26.65 -5.38
N GLY A 190 4.36 26.76 -6.68
CA GLY A 190 5.17 27.49 -7.66
C GLY A 190 6.47 26.78 -8.02
N ARG A 191 6.50 25.44 -7.96
CA ARG A 191 7.69 24.64 -8.31
C ARG A 191 8.19 24.99 -9.70
N PHE A 192 7.30 24.94 -10.68
CA PHE A 192 7.62 25.15 -12.10
C PHE A 192 7.43 26.60 -12.56
N TYR A 193 7.39 27.56 -11.64
CA TYR A 193 7.32 28.98 -12.00
C TYR A 193 8.63 29.42 -12.68
N GLN A 194 8.53 29.97 -13.89
CA GLN A 194 9.63 30.42 -14.74
C GLN A 194 9.54 31.90 -15.12
N GLY A 195 8.72 32.69 -14.42
CA GLY A 195 8.62 34.13 -14.64
C GLY A 195 9.85 34.94 -14.21
N THR A 196 9.72 36.25 -14.30
CA THR A 196 10.84 37.22 -14.15
C THR A 196 10.77 38.06 -12.88
N MET A 197 9.92 37.70 -11.91
CA MET A 197 9.88 38.40 -10.62
C MET A 197 11.25 38.29 -9.92
N ASN A 198 11.90 39.42 -9.63
CA ASN A 198 13.24 39.49 -9.01
C ASN A 198 13.26 40.32 -7.72
N ARG A 199 12.10 40.54 -7.12
CA ARG A 199 11.94 41.21 -5.84
C ARG A 199 11.10 40.36 -4.90
N THR A 200 11.50 40.40 -3.64
CA THR A 200 10.79 39.74 -2.55
C THR A 200 9.50 40.49 -2.20
N LYS A 201 8.64 39.90 -1.38
CA LYS A 201 7.38 40.52 -0.93
C LYS A 201 7.58 41.86 -0.20
N GLN A 202 8.75 42.10 0.41
CA GLN A 202 9.09 43.38 1.04
C GLN A 202 9.87 44.32 0.10
N GLY A 203 9.98 43.97 -1.18
CA GLY A 203 10.64 44.79 -2.20
C GLY A 203 12.17 44.65 -2.24
N LEU A 204 12.78 43.78 -1.42
CA LEU A 204 14.23 43.54 -1.45
C LEU A 204 14.63 42.91 -2.80
N PRO A 205 15.69 43.40 -3.45
CA PRO A 205 16.18 42.81 -4.70
C PRO A 205 16.81 41.44 -4.45
N CYS A 206 16.57 40.52 -5.37
CA CYS A 206 17.10 39.17 -5.31
C CYS A 206 18.57 39.10 -5.71
N GLN A 207 19.32 38.26 -5.00
CA GLN A 207 20.65 37.82 -5.35
C GLN A 207 20.56 36.78 -6.48
N HIS A 208 21.53 36.84 -7.40
CA HIS A 208 21.68 35.89 -8.50
C HIS A 208 21.95 34.47 -7.96
N TRP A 209 21.32 33.45 -8.55
CA TRP A 209 21.42 32.05 -8.07
C TRP A 209 22.81 31.43 -8.23
N ASP A 210 23.68 32.00 -9.06
CA ASP A 210 25.08 31.61 -9.22
C ASP A 210 26.05 32.47 -8.37
N SER A 211 25.58 33.60 -7.83
CA SER A 211 26.37 34.47 -6.95
C SER A 211 26.50 33.86 -5.56
N GLN A 212 27.69 33.95 -4.97
CA GLN A 212 27.93 33.55 -3.57
C GLN A 212 27.90 34.74 -2.58
N VAL A 213 27.51 35.93 -3.04
CA VAL A 213 27.49 37.17 -2.25
C VAL A 213 26.14 37.89 -2.43
N PRO A 214 25.52 38.43 -1.34
CA PRO A 214 25.98 38.38 0.05
C PRO A 214 25.80 37.03 0.73
N HIS A 215 24.92 36.16 0.23
CA HIS A 215 24.62 34.88 0.85
C HIS A 215 25.25 33.72 0.10
N SER A 216 26.28 33.12 0.70
CA SER A 216 26.83 31.86 0.17
C SER A 216 25.81 30.73 0.32
N HIS A 217 25.71 29.89 -0.70
CA HIS A 217 24.78 28.78 -0.77
C HIS A 217 25.28 27.68 -1.71
N TYR A 218 24.91 26.44 -1.41
CA TYR A 218 25.25 25.28 -2.23
C TYR A 218 23.99 24.74 -2.91
N ARG A 219 24.02 24.70 -4.24
CA ARG A 219 22.97 24.16 -5.11
C ARG A 219 23.67 23.36 -6.22
N PRO A 220 23.69 22.02 -6.16
CA PRO A 220 24.28 21.21 -7.22
C PRO A 220 23.71 21.59 -8.60
N PRO A 221 24.57 21.90 -9.59
CA PRO A 221 24.15 22.01 -10.97
C PRO A 221 23.46 20.70 -11.41
N ASP A 222 22.53 20.79 -12.36
CA ASP A 222 21.84 19.64 -12.99
C ASP A 222 20.81 18.89 -12.14
N VAL A 223 20.76 19.15 -10.82
CA VAL A 223 19.73 18.61 -9.92
C VAL A 223 18.49 19.52 -9.84
N PHE A 224 18.67 20.81 -10.08
CA PHE A 224 17.62 21.83 -9.94
C PHE A 224 17.43 22.58 -11.26
N PRO A 225 16.79 21.96 -12.27
CA PRO A 225 16.59 22.64 -13.55
C PRO A 225 15.73 23.91 -13.42
N GLU A 226 14.92 24.04 -12.36
CA GLU A 226 14.12 25.23 -12.12
C GLU A 226 14.96 26.51 -11.94
N VAL A 227 16.18 26.40 -11.42
CA VAL A 227 17.09 27.54 -11.19
C VAL A 227 18.17 27.69 -12.27
N GLN A 228 18.27 26.73 -13.19
CA GLN A 228 19.21 26.84 -14.31
C GLN A 228 18.82 28.03 -15.19
N ASN A 229 19.76 28.95 -15.40
CA ASN A 229 19.55 30.19 -16.17
C ASN A 229 18.43 31.10 -15.62
N ALA A 230 18.09 30.96 -14.33
CA ALA A 230 17.05 31.78 -13.70
C ALA A 230 17.55 33.16 -13.24
N GLU A 231 18.79 33.54 -13.54
CA GLU A 231 19.40 34.80 -13.11
C GLU A 231 19.24 35.06 -11.60
N ASN A 232 18.48 36.09 -11.22
CA ASN A 232 18.04 36.36 -9.85
C ASN A 232 16.50 36.27 -9.69
N TYR A 233 15.81 35.61 -10.62
CA TYR A 233 14.37 35.47 -10.58
C TYR A 233 13.93 34.51 -9.46
N CYS A 234 12.81 34.80 -8.84
CA CYS A 234 12.23 33.97 -7.79
C CYS A 234 11.91 32.58 -8.33
N ARG A 235 12.32 31.54 -7.60
CA ARG A 235 12.11 30.13 -7.94
C ARG A 235 11.73 29.34 -6.71
N ASN A 236 11.17 28.16 -6.92
CA ASN A 236 10.91 27.21 -5.85
C ASN A 236 11.30 25.79 -6.29
N ALA A 237 12.59 25.58 -6.55
CA ALA A 237 13.07 24.30 -7.04
C ALA A 237 12.64 23.15 -6.10
N GLY A 238 12.11 22.07 -6.66
CA GLY A 238 11.50 20.95 -5.90
C GLY A 238 10.32 21.32 -4.99
N GLY A 239 9.84 22.56 -4.99
CA GLY A 239 8.72 22.99 -4.13
C GLY A 239 9.06 23.05 -2.64
N GLU A 240 10.32 23.31 -2.27
CA GLU A 240 10.80 23.38 -0.88
C GLU A 240 9.92 24.28 -0.01
N GLU A 241 9.58 25.46 -0.51
CA GLU A 241 8.80 26.46 0.21
C GLU A 241 7.32 26.45 -0.25
N PRO A 242 6.40 27.12 0.46
CA PRO A 242 5.02 27.26 0.00
C PRO A 242 4.86 28.14 -1.25
N SER A 243 5.85 28.98 -1.59
CA SER A 243 5.83 29.87 -2.75
C SER A 243 7.25 30.17 -3.24
N PRO A 244 7.43 30.69 -4.48
CA PRO A 244 8.74 31.10 -4.98
C PRO A 244 9.42 32.13 -4.07
N TRP A 245 10.74 32.00 -4.00
CA TRP A 245 11.61 32.78 -3.14
C TRP A 245 12.94 33.03 -3.82
N CYS A 246 13.75 33.91 -3.23
CA CYS A 246 15.12 34.13 -3.65
C CYS A 246 16.00 34.47 -2.44
N TYR A 247 17.31 34.28 -2.58
CA TYR A 247 18.28 34.93 -1.71
C TYR A 247 18.18 36.45 -1.91
N THR A 248 18.35 37.24 -0.87
CA THR A 248 18.20 38.70 -0.99
C THR A 248 19.57 39.39 -1.07
N MET A 249 19.63 40.59 -1.61
CA MET A 249 20.85 41.41 -1.57
C MET A 249 21.08 42.08 -0.20
N ASP A 250 20.15 41.95 0.75
CA ASP A 250 20.32 42.45 2.12
C ASP A 250 21.13 41.42 2.93
N PRO A 251 22.31 41.78 3.48
CA PRO A 251 23.12 40.88 4.30
C PRO A 251 22.42 40.37 5.57
N THR A 252 21.40 41.06 6.05
CA THR A 252 20.64 40.69 7.26
C THR A 252 19.47 39.75 6.97
N VAL A 253 18.98 39.72 5.72
CA VAL A 253 17.87 38.87 5.30
C VAL A 253 18.38 37.85 4.28
N ARG A 254 18.72 36.65 4.75
CA ARG A 254 19.30 35.60 3.90
C ARG A 254 18.45 35.31 2.66
N TRP A 255 17.17 35.07 2.86
CA TRP A 255 16.23 34.78 1.79
C TRP A 255 14.84 35.24 2.18
N GLN A 256 13.99 35.47 1.20
CA GLN A 256 12.58 35.79 1.43
C GLN A 256 11.72 35.34 0.24
N ARG A 257 10.46 35.01 0.54
CA ARG A 257 9.44 34.71 -0.48
C ARG A 257 9.10 35.94 -1.31
N CYS A 258 8.79 35.70 -2.57
CA CYS A 258 8.33 36.71 -3.51
C CYS A 258 6.81 36.76 -3.54
N ASP A 259 6.28 37.93 -3.86
CA ASP A 259 4.83 38.13 -3.98
C ASP A 259 4.43 37.99 -5.44
N ILE A 260 3.98 36.79 -5.81
CA ILE A 260 3.58 36.44 -7.17
C ILE A 260 2.12 35.95 -7.11
N PRO A 261 1.23 36.45 -7.96
CA PRO A 261 -0.18 36.08 -7.91
C PRO A 261 -0.37 34.59 -8.18
N VAL A 262 -1.36 33.98 -7.54
CA VAL A 262 -1.78 32.61 -7.83
C VAL A 262 -2.53 32.60 -9.16
N CYS A 263 -2.29 31.59 -10.00
CA CYS A 263 -2.98 31.48 -11.27
C CYS A 263 -4.49 31.35 -11.04
N GLU A 264 -5.28 32.11 -11.80
CA GLU A 264 -6.72 31.86 -11.87
C GLU A 264 -6.93 30.46 -12.42
N ASN A 265 -7.70 29.65 -11.70
CA ASN A 265 -8.12 28.37 -12.22
C ASN A 265 -9.09 28.68 -13.36
N VAL A 266 -8.61 28.68 -14.61
CA VAL A 266 -9.47 28.64 -15.79
C VAL A 266 -10.07 27.23 -15.85
N THR A 267 -10.98 26.95 -14.93
CA THR A 267 -12.09 26.07 -15.23
C THR A 267 -13.16 26.99 -15.80
N ASP A 268 -13.11 27.16 -17.12
CA ASP A 268 -14.32 27.51 -17.86
C ASP A 268 -15.43 26.55 -17.41
N SER A 269 -16.63 27.12 -17.32
CA SER A 269 -17.92 26.45 -17.13
C SER A 269 -17.97 25.03 -17.71
N ASP A 270 -18.58 24.12 -16.94
CA ASP A 270 -18.97 22.74 -17.26
C ASP A 270 -17.97 21.63 -16.88
N ASP A 271 -17.71 21.43 -15.57
CA ASP A 271 -17.79 20.09 -14.93
C ASP A 271 -17.69 20.19 -13.38
N GLU A 272 -18.82 20.45 -12.70
CA GLU A 272 -18.92 20.23 -11.25
C GLU A 272 -19.20 18.74 -10.96
N ASN A 273 -18.15 17.90 -10.93
CA ASN A 273 -17.90 16.88 -9.88
C ASN A 273 -16.83 15.86 -10.30
N ILE A 274 -15.55 16.22 -10.18
CA ILE A 274 -14.53 15.24 -9.75
C ILE A 274 -13.71 15.88 -8.63
N GLY A 275 -14.39 16.10 -7.50
CA GLY A 275 -13.73 16.25 -6.22
C GLY A 275 -13.25 14.88 -5.77
N VAL A 276 -11.94 14.65 -5.85
CA VAL A 276 -11.24 13.65 -5.04
C VAL A 276 -11.54 13.99 -3.59
N LYS A 277 -12.58 13.37 -3.03
CA LYS A 277 -12.83 13.39 -1.59
C LYS A 277 -11.80 12.46 -0.99
N ASP A 278 -10.90 13.03 -0.19
CA ASP A 278 -10.35 12.35 0.96
C ASP A 278 -11.45 11.49 1.57
N LEU A 279 -11.23 10.18 1.65
CA LEU A 279 -12.07 9.28 2.44
C LEU A 279 -11.83 9.63 3.91
N ALA A 280 -12.38 10.77 4.32
CA ALA A 280 -12.53 11.16 5.70
C ALA A 280 -13.50 10.15 6.33
N MET A 281 -12.90 9.23 7.10
CA MET A 281 -13.54 8.27 8.00
C MET A 281 -14.60 8.92 8.94
N GLU A 282 -14.60 10.25 9.04
CA GLU A 282 -15.58 11.07 9.75
C GLU A 282 -17.00 11.04 9.15
N THR A 283 -17.16 10.72 7.85
CA THR A 283 -18.49 10.68 7.22
C THR A 283 -19.26 9.38 7.48
N PHE A 284 -18.56 8.28 7.78
CA PHE A 284 -19.18 6.98 8.06
C PHE A 284 -19.59 6.78 9.53
N PHE A 285 -19.00 7.51 10.48
CA PHE A 285 -19.29 7.37 11.91
C PHE A 285 -20.04 8.57 12.50
N THR A 286 -20.86 9.26 11.71
CA THR A 286 -21.75 10.28 12.29
C THR A 286 -22.77 9.61 13.21
N PRO A 287 -23.15 10.23 14.36
CA PRO A 287 -24.15 9.67 15.28
C PRO A 287 -25.46 9.30 14.58
N LYS A 288 -25.81 10.02 13.52
CA LYS A 288 -26.99 9.76 12.69
C LYS A 288 -26.87 8.46 11.88
N PHE A 289 -25.71 8.15 11.32
CA PHE A 289 -25.51 6.92 10.54
C PHE A 289 -25.55 5.66 11.42
N ILE A 290 -24.97 5.74 12.62
CA ILE A 290 -25.02 4.66 13.62
C ILE A 290 -26.47 4.39 14.06
N LEU A 291 -27.25 5.46 14.30
CA LEU A 291 -28.68 5.34 14.61
C LEU A 291 -29.45 4.67 13.47
N ILE A 292 -29.18 5.04 12.21
CA ILE A 292 -29.83 4.43 11.04
C ILE A 292 -29.46 2.94 10.92
N LEU A 293 -28.19 2.57 11.03
CA LEU A 293 -27.76 1.17 10.96
C LEU A 293 -28.37 0.33 12.09
N SER A 294 -28.44 0.87 13.31
CA SER A 294 -29.07 0.17 14.43
C SER A 294 -30.57 -0.02 14.23
N ALA A 295 -31.26 0.98 13.68
CA ALA A 295 -32.69 0.91 13.38
C ALA A 295 -32.97 -0.11 12.26
N VAL A 296 -32.15 -0.14 11.20
CA VAL A 296 -32.24 -1.12 10.11
C VAL A 296 -31.92 -2.53 10.61
N GLY A 297 -30.93 -2.69 11.48
CA GLY A 297 -30.61 -3.97 12.10
C GLY A 297 -31.76 -4.48 12.97
N LEU A 298 -32.38 -3.61 13.76
CA LEU A 298 -33.49 -3.96 14.65
C LEU A 298 -34.76 -4.30 13.86
N THR A 299 -35.08 -3.54 12.80
CA THR A 299 -36.20 -3.88 11.91
C THR A 299 -35.95 -5.18 11.17
N GLY A 300 -34.72 -5.43 10.70
CA GLY A 300 -34.31 -6.70 10.10
C GLY A 300 -34.51 -7.89 11.05
N LEU A 301 -34.08 -7.77 12.31
CA LEU A 301 -34.28 -8.80 13.33
C LEU A 301 -35.75 -9.05 13.63
N VAL A 302 -36.56 -7.99 13.76
CA VAL A 302 -38.01 -8.13 13.96
C VAL A 302 -38.66 -8.81 12.76
N MET A 303 -38.28 -8.45 11.53
CA MET A 303 -38.79 -9.11 10.32
C MET A 303 -38.40 -10.58 10.26
N ILE A 304 -37.17 -10.95 10.63
CA ILE A 304 -36.73 -12.34 10.70
C ILE A 304 -37.51 -13.11 11.77
N LEU A 305 -37.76 -12.52 12.94
CA LEU A 305 -38.57 -13.13 13.99
C LEU A 305 -40.02 -13.30 13.55
N LEU A 306 -40.61 -12.32 12.86
CA LEU A 306 -41.95 -12.41 12.29
C LEU A 306 -42.02 -13.50 11.21
N LEU A 307 -41.02 -13.60 10.33
CA LEU A 307 -40.92 -14.66 9.35
C LEU A 307 -40.76 -16.03 10.02
N PHE A 308 -39.96 -16.14 11.08
CA PHE A 308 -39.82 -17.39 11.83
C PHE A 308 -41.15 -17.76 12.51
N LEU A 309 -41.85 -16.80 13.11
CA LEU A 309 -43.18 -17.02 13.70
C LEU A 309 -44.22 -17.36 12.63
N LEU A 310 -44.13 -16.78 11.44
CA LEU A 310 -45.02 -17.05 10.32
C LEU A 310 -44.72 -18.43 9.71
N CYS A 311 -43.45 -18.80 9.54
CA CYS A 311 -43.02 -20.15 9.21
C CYS A 311 -43.43 -21.16 10.28
N HIS A 312 -43.34 -20.81 11.56
CA HIS A 312 -43.78 -21.67 12.66
C HIS A 312 -45.32 -21.79 12.69
N ARG A 313 -46.05 -20.71 12.39
CA ARG A 313 -47.52 -20.75 12.22
C ARG A 313 -47.92 -21.56 11.00
N LEU A 314 -47.21 -21.45 9.87
CA LEU A 314 -47.43 -22.25 8.67
C LEU A 314 -47.01 -23.71 8.87
N TYR A 315 -45.94 -23.96 9.63
CA TYR A 315 -45.50 -25.30 10.02
C TYR A 315 -46.52 -25.94 10.98
N LYS A 316 -47.01 -25.19 11.97
CA LYS A 316 -48.08 -25.62 12.88
C LYS A 316 -49.42 -25.77 12.17
N HIS A 317 -49.73 -24.93 11.18
CA HIS A 317 -50.93 -25.03 10.34
C HIS A 317 -50.82 -26.19 9.35
N ARG A 318 -49.63 -26.51 8.83
CA ARG A 318 -49.37 -27.73 8.04
C ARG A 318 -49.40 -29.00 8.91
N ARG A 319 -49.08 -28.90 10.20
CA ARG A 319 -49.24 -29.97 11.20
C ARG A 319 -50.58 -29.92 11.94
N GLY A 320 -51.48 -29.03 11.54
CA GLY A 320 -52.87 -28.98 11.99
C GLY A 320 -53.70 -29.93 11.14
N TYR A 321 -53.85 -31.14 11.65
CA TYR A 321 -54.94 -32.09 11.40
C TYR A 321 -55.87 -31.77 10.21
N ASN A 322 -55.60 -32.38 9.04
CA ASN A 322 -56.65 -32.64 8.06
C ASN A 322 -57.51 -33.79 8.62
N PRO A 323 -58.83 -33.62 8.83
CA PRO A 323 -59.67 -34.75 9.15
C PRO A 323 -59.63 -35.72 7.96
N THR A 324 -59.20 -36.95 8.21
CA THR A 324 -59.28 -38.02 7.21
C THR A 324 -60.75 -38.20 6.85
N ALA A 325 -61.03 -38.09 5.55
CA ALA A 325 -62.30 -38.55 4.99
C ALA A 325 -62.52 -40.01 5.42
N THR A 326 -63.71 -40.29 5.95
CA THR A 326 -64.22 -41.63 6.18
C THR A 326 -64.07 -42.50 4.94
N ARG A 327 -63.10 -43.43 4.92
CA ARG A 327 -63.25 -44.82 4.49
C ARG A 327 -61.91 -45.57 4.61
N GLU A 328 -61.76 -46.31 5.70
CA GLU A 328 -61.21 -47.67 5.80
C GLU A 328 -60.83 -47.89 7.26
N GLU A 329 -61.71 -48.61 7.96
CA GLU A 329 -61.38 -49.23 9.24
C GLU A 329 -60.21 -50.19 9.01
N VAL A 330 -58.99 -49.78 9.33
CA VAL A 330 -57.90 -50.74 9.50
C VAL A 330 -58.14 -51.40 10.86
N ASN A 331 -58.95 -52.45 10.83
CA ASN A 331 -59.17 -53.33 11.96
C ASN A 331 -57.87 -54.13 12.16
N ILE A 332 -57.04 -53.69 13.10
CA ILE A 332 -55.82 -54.42 13.47
C ILE A 332 -56.28 -55.66 14.25
N ASP A 333 -56.15 -56.82 13.60
CA ASP A 333 -56.46 -58.13 14.17
C ASP A 333 -55.42 -58.47 15.27
N LEU A 334 -55.78 -58.16 16.51
CA LEU A 334 -54.92 -58.29 17.69
C LEU A 334 -54.53 -59.76 17.99
N ASP A 335 -55.30 -60.72 17.48
CA ASP A 335 -55.01 -62.16 17.62
C ASP A 335 -53.82 -62.63 16.77
N LYS A 336 -53.35 -61.78 15.83
CA LYS A 336 -52.20 -62.07 14.97
C LYS A 336 -50.88 -61.45 15.41
N LEU A 337 -50.86 -60.73 16.55
CA LEU A 337 -49.63 -60.18 17.08
C LEU A 337 -48.80 -61.29 17.76
N PRO A 338 -47.52 -61.49 17.41
CA PRO A 338 -46.69 -62.51 18.03
C PRO A 338 -46.51 -62.21 19.52
N ASN A 339 -46.66 -63.25 20.35
CA ASN A 339 -46.53 -63.12 21.80
C ASN A 339 -45.13 -62.63 22.16
N ASN A 340 -45.04 -61.54 22.93
CA ASN A 340 -43.75 -60.94 23.25
C ASN A 340 -43.04 -61.77 24.34
N MET A 341 -42.15 -62.67 23.93
CA MET A 341 -41.40 -63.55 24.84
C MET A 341 -40.43 -62.81 25.78
N ALA A 342 -40.26 -61.49 25.64
CA ALA A 342 -39.44 -60.66 26.53
C ALA A 342 -40.23 -60.05 27.70
N TYR A 343 -41.56 -60.21 27.75
CA TYR A 343 -42.40 -59.70 28.83
C TYR A 343 -42.09 -60.47 30.14
N HIS A 344 -41.81 -59.74 31.24
CA HIS A 344 -41.36 -60.28 32.54
C HIS A 344 -40.02 -61.04 32.55
N ARG A 345 -39.14 -60.82 31.55
CA ARG A 345 -37.78 -61.43 31.51
C ARG A 345 -36.63 -60.45 31.74
N THR A 346 -36.90 -59.32 32.36
CA THR A 346 -35.87 -58.37 32.78
C THR A 346 -35.53 -58.63 34.24
N GLY A 347 -34.25 -58.89 34.56
CA GLY A 347 -33.77 -59.15 35.93
C GLY A 347 -33.83 -57.95 36.88
N ALA A 348 -34.60 -56.92 36.57
CA ALA A 348 -34.82 -55.77 37.43
C ALA A 348 -35.97 -56.09 38.41
N GLN A 349 -35.70 -56.05 39.72
CA GLN A 349 -36.74 -56.14 40.74
C GLN A 349 -37.61 -54.89 40.65
N LEU A 350 -38.84 -55.05 40.15
CA LEU A 350 -39.84 -53.99 40.19
C LEU A 350 -40.27 -53.71 41.64
N ASN A 351 -40.67 -52.47 41.89
CA ASN A 351 -41.17 -52.07 43.20
C ASN A 351 -42.47 -52.84 43.52
N PRO A 352 -42.55 -53.58 44.64
CA PRO A 352 -43.68 -54.46 44.97
C PRO A 352 -45.01 -53.69 45.18
N LYS A 353 -44.97 -52.36 45.33
CA LYS A 353 -46.19 -51.52 45.36
C LYS A 353 -46.80 -51.28 43.98
N LEU A 354 -46.04 -51.49 42.90
CA LEU A 354 -46.46 -51.23 41.51
C LEU A 354 -46.82 -52.50 40.75
N GLU A 355 -46.43 -53.67 41.26
CA GLU A 355 -46.73 -54.98 40.66
C GLU A 355 -48.25 -55.24 40.54
N LYS A 356 -49.05 -54.72 41.48
CA LYS A 356 -50.52 -54.81 41.43
C LYS A 356 -51.18 -53.89 40.40
N LEU A 357 -50.42 -52.99 39.78
CA LEU A 357 -50.89 -52.06 38.76
C LEU A 357 -50.43 -52.48 37.34
N GLU A 358 -49.74 -53.63 37.22
CA GLU A 358 -49.38 -54.20 35.93
C GLU A 358 -50.54 -55.03 35.36
N PHE A 359 -50.88 -54.76 34.11
CA PHE A 359 -51.92 -55.47 33.37
C PHE A 359 -51.30 -56.26 32.23
N PRO A 360 -51.69 -57.54 32.04
CA PRO A 360 -51.21 -58.34 30.91
C PRO A 360 -51.60 -57.65 29.61
N ARG A 361 -50.64 -57.45 28.71
CA ARG A 361 -50.85 -56.76 27.42
C ARG A 361 -52.02 -57.33 26.62
N ASN A 362 -52.26 -58.64 26.70
CA ASN A 362 -53.30 -59.32 25.93
C ASN A 362 -54.71 -59.08 26.49
N ASP A 363 -54.82 -58.62 27.74
CA ASP A 363 -56.10 -58.35 28.41
C ASP A 363 -56.49 -56.86 28.32
N ILE A 364 -55.70 -56.05 27.61
CA ILE A 364 -55.92 -54.62 27.43
C ILE A 364 -56.74 -54.38 26.16
N ILE A 365 -57.96 -53.86 26.33
CA ILE A 365 -58.83 -53.46 25.22
C ILE A 365 -58.59 -51.98 24.91
N TYR A 366 -58.02 -51.72 23.73
CA TYR A 366 -57.74 -50.36 23.26
C TYR A 366 -59.01 -49.73 22.70
N ILE A 367 -59.54 -48.70 23.37
CA ILE A 367 -60.76 -48.00 22.96
C ILE A 367 -60.45 -46.96 21.87
N ARG A 368 -59.42 -46.13 22.09
CA ARG A 368 -59.01 -45.11 21.10
C ARG A 368 -57.52 -44.77 21.20
N ASP A 369 -56.93 -44.43 20.06
CA ASP A 369 -55.59 -43.84 20.01
C ASP A 369 -55.66 -42.35 20.43
N LEU A 370 -54.80 -41.95 21.37
CA LEU A 370 -54.70 -40.57 21.85
C LEU A 370 -53.50 -39.83 21.25
N GLY A 371 -52.62 -40.52 20.53
CA GLY A 371 -51.46 -39.97 19.83
C GLY A 371 -50.11 -40.51 20.33
N GLN A 372 -49.02 -39.97 19.79
CA GLN A 372 -47.65 -40.39 20.10
C GLN A 372 -46.84 -39.26 20.75
N GLY A 373 -46.22 -39.55 21.90
CA GLY A 373 -45.34 -38.64 22.64
C GLY A 373 -43.88 -39.11 22.67
N ALA A 374 -43.04 -38.37 23.40
CA ALA A 374 -41.59 -38.64 23.51
C ALA A 374 -41.23 -40.01 24.12
N PHE A 375 -42.19 -40.68 24.76
CA PHE A 375 -42.02 -41.98 25.41
C PHE A 375 -42.82 -43.12 24.76
N GLY A 376 -43.43 -42.89 23.59
CA GLY A 376 -44.20 -43.91 22.85
C GLY A 376 -45.62 -43.48 22.50
N ARG A 377 -46.41 -44.41 21.91
CA ARG A 377 -47.83 -44.20 21.62
C ARG A 377 -48.68 -44.38 22.87
N VAL A 378 -49.70 -43.55 23.00
CA VAL A 378 -50.61 -43.54 24.13
C VAL A 378 -52.00 -43.89 23.63
N PHE A 379 -52.59 -44.91 24.23
CA PHE A 379 -53.93 -45.37 23.93
C PHE A 379 -54.81 -45.20 25.16
N GLN A 380 -56.09 -44.87 24.93
CA GLN A 380 -57.12 -45.02 25.93
C GLN A 380 -57.57 -46.47 25.95
N VAL A 381 -57.61 -47.06 27.14
CA VAL A 381 -57.96 -48.46 27.37
C VAL A 381 -59.17 -48.53 28.31
N SER A 382 -60.02 -49.56 28.18
CA SER A 382 -61.21 -49.74 29.05
C SER A 382 -60.91 -50.58 30.27
#